data_AF-A0A3D5VP00-F1
#
_entry.id   AF-A0A3D5VP00-F1
#
_cell.length_a   1.000
_cell.length_b   1.000
_cell.length_c   1.000
_cell.angle_alpha   90.00
_cell.angle_beta   90.00
_cell.angle_gamma   90.00
#
_symmetry.space_group_name_H-M   'P 1'
#
loop_
_entity.id
_entity.type
_entity.pdbx_description
1 polymer ?
#
loop_
_entity_poly.entity_id
_entity_poly.type
_entity_poly.pdbx_seq_one_letter_code
_entity_poly.pdbx_strand_id
1 'polypeptide(L)'
;MDDIVKQAMAKWPNVPDCYGWLGLDARGQWFMRDDAAQAQGAFASGQAGAKGSRLQHEKLIDFIQRNYAADASGRWFFQNGPQRVFVELEATPWVWRVADDGVVVAHTGAPAQVQQALLDEEGWLYLHTDLGFGLVHTQDTGRAAQALEQGLWALHEVRRADLPQRFAYAPSPQVLQASLLSI
;
A
#
# COMPACT_ATOMS: atom_id res chain seq x y z
N MET A 1 10.94 -5.85 9.94
CA MET A 1 11.69 -4.66 10.40
C MET A 1 13.10 -5.05 10.79
N ASP A 2 14.07 -4.46 10.11
CA ASP A 2 15.50 -4.76 10.25
C ASP A 2 16.02 -4.33 11.64
N ASP A 3 17.02 -5.03 12.18
CA ASP A 3 17.51 -4.76 13.53
C ASP A 3 18.22 -3.40 13.65
N ILE A 4 18.86 -2.93 12.56
CA ILE A 4 19.46 -1.60 12.50
C ILE A 4 18.40 -0.50 12.70
N VAL A 5 17.17 -0.72 12.23
CA VAL A 5 16.06 0.20 12.39
C VAL A 5 15.62 0.24 13.85
N LYS A 6 15.44 -0.93 14.49
CA LYS A 6 15.08 -1.02 15.92
C LYS A 6 16.11 -0.35 16.82
N GLN A 7 17.41 -0.52 16.52
CA GLN A 7 18.48 0.14 17.27
C GLN A 7 18.44 1.66 17.12
N ALA A 8 18.16 2.16 15.91
CA ALA A 8 18.05 3.60 15.67
C ALA A 8 16.85 4.23 16.39
N MET A 9 15.70 3.53 16.43
CA MET A 9 14.52 3.96 17.19
C MET A 9 14.81 4.09 18.70
N ALA A 10 15.56 3.14 19.28
CA ALA A 10 15.94 3.20 20.69
C ALA A 10 16.88 4.38 20.99
N LYS A 11 17.76 4.71 20.04
CA LYS A 11 18.72 5.82 20.20
C LYS A 11 18.07 7.19 20.06
N TRP A 12 17.06 7.33 19.20
CA TRP A 12 16.40 8.60 18.89
C TRP A 12 14.87 8.42 18.85
N PRO A 13 14.20 8.37 20.00
CA PRO A 13 12.77 8.02 20.04
C PRO A 13 11.84 9.14 19.51
N ASN A 14 12.31 10.39 19.45
CA ASN A 14 11.48 11.56 19.17
C ASN A 14 11.84 12.25 17.84
N VAL A 15 11.86 11.48 16.75
CA VAL A 15 12.08 12.05 15.40
C VAL A 15 10.72 12.34 14.75
N PRO A 16 10.49 13.56 14.23
CA PRO A 16 9.22 13.89 13.58
C PRO A 16 8.91 12.98 12.40
N ASP A 17 7.67 12.54 12.32
CA ASP A 17 7.16 11.76 11.20
C ASP A 17 7.16 12.58 9.89
N CYS A 18 7.34 11.90 8.77
CA CYS A 18 7.36 12.46 7.43
C CYS A 18 6.10 12.03 6.65
N TYR A 19 5.48 12.96 5.93
CA TYR A 19 4.20 12.76 5.23
C TYR A 19 4.28 13.29 3.80
N GLY A 20 3.52 12.67 2.88
CA GLY A 20 3.37 13.16 1.51
C GLY A 20 4.52 12.80 0.56
N TRP A 21 5.73 12.49 1.05
CA TRP A 21 6.92 12.26 0.22
C TRP A 21 7.02 10.88 -0.44
N LEU A 22 6.35 9.86 0.10
CA LEU A 22 6.41 8.48 -0.40
C LEU A 22 5.02 8.02 -0.82
N GLY A 23 4.91 7.45 -2.03
CA GLY A 23 3.66 6.90 -2.56
C GLY A 23 3.81 5.46 -3.01
N LEU A 24 2.73 4.68 -2.88
CA LEU A 24 2.60 3.31 -3.41
C LEU A 24 1.43 3.26 -4.38
N ASP A 25 1.75 3.01 -5.64
CA ASP A 25 0.77 2.99 -6.72
C ASP A 25 -0.02 1.65 -6.77
N ALA A 26 -1.10 1.62 -7.55
CA ALA A 26 -1.97 0.46 -7.73
C ALA A 26 -1.29 -0.76 -8.40
N ARG A 27 -0.03 -0.60 -8.84
CA ARG A 27 0.80 -1.65 -9.43
C ARG A 27 1.93 -2.09 -8.49
N GLY A 28 1.94 -1.59 -7.25
CA GLY A 28 2.96 -1.93 -6.26
C GLY A 28 4.30 -1.21 -6.51
N GLN A 29 4.29 -0.13 -7.30
CA GLN A 29 5.48 0.68 -7.57
C GLN A 29 5.59 1.82 -6.57
N TRP A 30 6.81 2.04 -6.09
CA TRP A 30 7.11 3.12 -5.15
C TRP A 30 7.44 4.42 -5.89
N PHE A 31 6.94 5.53 -5.36
CA PHE A 31 7.15 6.87 -5.90
C PHE A 31 7.67 7.83 -4.84
N MET A 32 8.59 8.70 -5.25
CA MET A 32 9.05 9.85 -4.46
C MET A 32 8.33 11.10 -4.95
N ARG A 33 7.79 11.88 -4.02
CA ARG A 33 7.00 13.09 -4.30
C ARG A 33 7.68 14.30 -3.68
N ASP A 34 8.37 15.07 -4.52
CA ASP A 34 8.93 16.36 -4.12
C ASP A 34 7.84 17.44 -3.98
N ASP A 35 8.25 18.64 -3.53
CA ASP A 35 7.32 19.76 -3.36
C ASP A 35 6.57 20.10 -4.65
N ALA A 36 7.22 19.96 -5.81
CA ALA A 36 6.59 20.21 -7.10
C ALA A 36 5.49 19.19 -7.40
N ALA A 37 5.74 17.89 -7.17
CA ALA A 37 4.73 16.84 -7.31
C ALA A 37 3.58 17.01 -6.31
N GLN A 38 3.88 17.37 -5.05
CA GLN A 38 2.85 17.62 -4.04
C GLN A 38 1.98 18.82 -4.38
N ALA A 39 2.57 19.88 -4.96
CA ALA A 39 1.85 21.05 -5.45
C ALA A 39 0.93 20.74 -6.64
N GLN A 40 1.18 19.67 -7.41
CA GLN A 40 0.27 19.26 -8.48
C GLN A 40 -1.04 18.66 -7.97
N GLY A 41 -1.07 18.08 -6.76
CA GLY A 41 -2.26 17.48 -6.16
C GLY A 41 -1.99 16.21 -5.37
N ALA A 42 -3.06 15.58 -4.88
CA ALA A 42 -2.97 14.32 -4.12
C ALA A 42 -2.42 13.17 -4.96
N PHE A 43 -1.75 12.20 -4.33
CA PHE A 43 -1.10 11.08 -5.03
C PHE A 43 -2.07 10.27 -5.91
N ALA A 44 -3.28 10.00 -5.41
CA ALA A 44 -4.33 9.25 -6.10
C ALA A 44 -5.25 10.11 -6.99
N SER A 45 -4.93 11.40 -7.21
CA SER A 45 -5.82 12.36 -7.92
C SER A 45 -5.97 12.10 -9.43
N GLY A 46 -5.09 11.29 -10.03
CA GLY A 46 -5.00 11.14 -11.48
C GLY A 46 -4.41 12.36 -12.21
N GLN A 47 -4.04 13.42 -11.50
CA GLN A 47 -3.41 14.60 -12.10
C GLN A 47 -1.99 14.30 -12.55
N ALA A 48 -1.64 14.75 -13.76
CA ALA A 48 -0.32 14.57 -14.32
C ALA A 48 0.74 15.23 -13.41
N GLY A 49 1.80 14.48 -13.07
CA GLY A 49 2.86 14.95 -12.18
C GLY A 49 2.60 14.77 -10.68
N ALA A 50 1.35 14.58 -10.24
CA ALA A 50 1.02 14.43 -8.81
C ALA A 50 1.63 13.18 -8.14
N LYS A 51 1.93 12.15 -8.95
CA LYS A 51 2.63 10.94 -8.49
C LYS A 51 4.13 11.16 -8.24
N GLY A 52 4.74 12.21 -8.79
CA GLY A 52 6.18 12.42 -8.72
C GLY A 52 6.97 11.39 -9.52
N SER A 53 8.15 11.02 -9.01
CA SER A 53 9.12 10.16 -9.71
C SER A 53 9.10 8.73 -9.18
N ARG A 54 8.97 7.75 -10.09
CA ARG A 54 9.07 6.32 -9.72
C ARG A 54 10.47 6.01 -9.20
N LEU A 55 10.57 5.38 -8.03
CA LEU A 55 11.82 4.89 -7.49
C LEU A 55 12.36 3.72 -8.34
N GLN A 56 13.65 3.76 -8.65
CA GLN A 56 14.34 2.73 -9.45
C GLN A 56 15.48 2.04 -8.69
N HIS A 57 15.87 2.56 -7.52
CA HIS A 57 16.97 2.02 -6.74
C HIS A 57 16.53 0.77 -5.96
N GLU A 58 16.81 -0.41 -6.51
CA GLU A 58 16.38 -1.71 -5.96
C GLU A 58 16.70 -1.89 -4.48
N LYS A 59 17.95 -1.58 -4.06
CA LYS A 59 18.35 -1.70 -2.64
C LYS A 59 17.51 -0.84 -1.70
N LEU A 60 17.11 0.35 -2.15
CA LEU A 60 16.24 1.23 -1.37
C LEU A 60 14.82 0.68 -1.33
N ILE A 61 14.31 0.19 -2.46
CA ILE A 61 12.99 -0.43 -2.55
C ILE A 61 12.93 -1.66 -1.62
N ASP A 62 13.93 -2.54 -1.64
CA ASP A 62 14.05 -3.69 -0.73
C ASP A 62 14.07 -3.27 0.74
N PHE A 63 14.77 -2.18 1.05
CA PHE A 63 14.80 -1.63 2.40
C PHE A 63 13.43 -1.08 2.83
N ILE A 64 12.72 -0.39 1.93
CA ILE A 64 11.34 0.09 2.16
C ILE A 64 10.44 -1.10 2.47
N GLN A 65 10.44 -2.12 1.60
CA GLN A 65 9.56 -3.28 1.68
C GLN A 65 9.72 -4.06 3.01
N ARG A 66 10.97 -4.28 3.48
CA ARG A 66 11.22 -4.99 4.76
C ARG A 66 10.83 -4.21 6.02
N ASN A 67 10.65 -2.90 5.88
CA ASN A 67 10.35 -1.97 6.97
C ASN A 67 9.01 -1.25 6.76
N TYR A 68 8.15 -1.80 5.89
CA TYR A 68 6.80 -1.33 5.61
C TYR A 68 5.81 -1.95 6.59
N ALA A 69 5.00 -1.12 7.25
CA ALA A 69 4.03 -1.55 8.26
C ALA A 69 2.87 -0.55 8.40
N ALA A 70 1.78 -0.98 9.04
CA ALA A 70 0.69 -0.11 9.48
C ALA A 70 0.88 0.31 10.94
N ASP A 71 0.38 1.49 11.29
CA ASP A 71 0.17 1.88 12.68
C ASP A 71 -1.24 1.49 13.17
N ALA A 72 -1.52 1.76 14.45
CA ALA A 72 -2.81 1.46 15.06
C ALA A 72 -4.00 2.25 14.47
N SER A 73 -3.73 3.29 13.67
CA SER A 73 -4.75 4.11 12.99
C SER A 73 -4.92 3.71 11.53
N GLY A 74 -4.30 2.62 11.08
CA GLY A 74 -4.40 2.16 9.69
C GLY A 74 -3.56 2.95 8.71
N ARG A 75 -2.67 3.84 9.18
CA ARG A 75 -1.75 4.59 8.31
C ARG A 75 -0.53 3.73 8.05
N TRP A 76 -0.19 3.58 6.78
CA TRP A 76 0.95 2.79 6.36
C TRP A 76 2.19 3.65 6.25
N PHE A 77 3.32 3.10 6.68
CA PHE A 77 4.59 3.81 6.72
C PHE A 77 5.75 2.87 6.42
N PHE A 78 6.85 3.46 5.95
CA PHE A 78 8.17 2.88 5.93
C PHE A 78 8.97 3.40 7.13
N GLN A 79 9.52 2.49 7.95
CA GLN A 79 10.37 2.85 9.09
C GLN A 79 11.81 3.10 8.62
N ASN A 80 12.18 4.38 8.48
CA ASN A 80 13.50 4.82 8.07
C ASN A 80 14.35 5.20 9.29
N GLY A 81 14.99 4.19 9.91
CA GLY A 81 15.66 4.38 11.19
C GLY A 81 14.65 4.81 12.26
N PRO A 82 14.85 5.92 13.00
CA PRO A 82 13.87 6.39 13.99
C PRO A 82 12.64 7.06 13.38
N GLN A 83 12.69 7.49 12.11
CA GLN A 83 11.63 8.25 11.48
C GLN A 83 10.61 7.33 10.78
N ARG A 84 9.32 7.61 10.95
CA ARG A 84 8.29 7.04 10.08
C ARG A 84 8.09 7.92 8.87
N VAL A 85 8.13 7.32 7.69
CA VAL A 85 7.76 7.97 6.44
C VAL A 85 6.43 7.37 6.01
N PHE A 86 5.34 8.12 6.22
CA PHE A 86 4.00 7.69 5.85
C PHE A 86 3.83 7.62 4.33
N VAL A 87 3.06 6.62 3.89
CA VAL A 87 2.87 6.26 2.49
C VAL A 87 1.49 6.73 2.03
N GLU A 88 1.48 7.52 0.96
CA GLU A 88 0.27 7.82 0.21
C GLU A 88 -0.08 6.62 -0.69
N LEU A 89 -1.27 6.07 -0.53
CA LEU A 89 -1.73 4.90 -1.27
C LEU A 89 -2.60 5.36 -2.43
N GLU A 90 -2.34 4.84 -3.62
CA GLU A 90 -3.27 5.05 -4.75
C GLU A 90 -4.57 4.26 -4.56
N ALA A 91 -4.49 3.09 -3.93
CA ALA A 91 -5.61 2.16 -3.83
C ALA A 91 -5.70 1.47 -2.47
N THR A 92 -4.76 0.57 -2.22
CA THR A 92 -4.75 -0.34 -1.06
C THR A 92 -3.33 -0.56 -0.57
N PRO A 93 -3.13 -0.95 0.71
CA PRO A 93 -1.79 -1.06 1.26
C PRO A 93 -0.95 -2.19 0.69
N TRP A 94 -1.59 -3.27 0.26
CA TRP A 94 -0.96 -4.36 -0.47
C TRP A 94 -1.39 -4.34 -1.94
N VAL A 95 -0.47 -4.69 -2.83
CA VAL A 95 -0.76 -5.08 -4.20
C VAL A 95 -0.33 -6.54 -4.35
N TRP A 96 -1.25 -7.39 -4.80
CA TRP A 96 -1.08 -8.83 -4.92
C TRP A 96 -0.68 -9.22 -6.34
N ARG A 97 0.39 -10.00 -6.44
CA ARG A 97 0.74 -10.76 -7.63
C ARG A 97 0.15 -12.16 -7.52
N VAL A 98 -0.36 -12.68 -8.63
CA VAL A 98 -0.92 -14.04 -8.71
C VAL A 98 -0.12 -14.82 -9.75
N ALA A 99 0.36 -15.99 -9.35
CA ALA A 99 1.05 -16.94 -10.23
C ALA A 99 0.05 -17.90 -10.90
N ASP A 100 0.52 -18.64 -11.91
CA ASP A 100 -0.34 -19.56 -12.69
C ASP A 100 -0.85 -20.75 -11.86
N ASP A 101 -0.17 -21.08 -10.77
CA ASP A 101 -0.55 -22.12 -9.80
C ASP A 101 -1.45 -21.59 -8.66
N GLY A 102 -1.89 -20.33 -8.76
CA GLY A 102 -2.74 -19.68 -7.75
C GLY A 102 -1.98 -19.15 -6.53
N VAL A 103 -0.65 -19.26 -6.49
CA VAL A 103 0.15 -18.68 -5.40
C VAL A 103 0.05 -17.16 -5.44
N VAL A 104 -0.21 -16.57 -4.26
CA VAL A 104 -0.36 -15.12 -4.08
C VAL A 104 0.83 -14.56 -3.29
N VAL A 105 1.39 -13.47 -3.80
CA VAL A 105 2.56 -12.79 -3.21
C VAL A 105 2.32 -11.28 -3.19
N ALA A 106 2.64 -10.62 -2.09
CA ALA A 106 2.63 -9.16 -2.00
C ALA A 106 3.65 -8.52 -2.94
N HIS A 107 3.44 -7.25 -3.30
CA HIS A 107 4.46 -6.43 -3.97
C HIS A 107 5.79 -6.36 -3.21
N THR A 108 5.80 -6.65 -1.90
CA THR A 108 6.99 -6.78 -1.05
C THR A 108 7.72 -8.12 -1.16
N GLY A 109 7.19 -9.07 -1.92
CA GLY A 109 7.71 -10.44 -2.05
C GLY A 109 7.22 -11.41 -0.98
N ALA A 110 6.39 -10.98 -0.02
CA ALA A 110 5.86 -11.86 1.02
C ALA A 110 4.72 -12.74 0.49
N PRO A 111 4.78 -14.08 0.64
CA PRO A 111 3.68 -14.96 0.26
C PRO A 111 2.48 -14.78 1.19
N ALA A 112 1.27 -14.98 0.68
CA ALA A 112 0.04 -14.80 1.44
C ALA A 112 -0.98 -15.91 1.15
N GLN A 113 -1.78 -16.25 2.15
CA GLN A 113 -2.91 -17.18 2.02
C GLN A 113 -4.21 -16.39 1.82
N VAL A 114 -4.89 -16.64 0.70
CA VAL A 114 -6.15 -15.97 0.38
C VAL A 114 -7.27 -16.52 1.26
N GLN A 115 -8.00 -15.60 1.91
CA GLN A 115 -9.16 -15.90 2.73
C GLN A 115 -10.46 -15.54 2.02
N GLN A 116 -10.45 -14.44 1.25
CA GLN A 116 -11.63 -13.94 0.54
C GLN A 116 -11.21 -13.13 -0.69
N ALA A 117 -11.96 -13.25 -1.77
CA ALA A 117 -11.86 -12.39 -2.93
C ALA A 117 -13.04 -11.40 -2.95
N LEU A 118 -12.76 -10.15 -3.34
CA LEU A 118 -13.76 -9.09 -3.37
C LEU A 118 -13.68 -8.35 -4.71
N LEU A 119 -14.83 -8.06 -5.32
CA LEU A 119 -14.92 -7.33 -6.60
C LEU A 119 -15.71 -6.04 -6.39
N ASP A 120 -15.16 -4.92 -6.83
CA ASP A 120 -15.88 -3.64 -6.77
C ASP A 120 -16.68 -3.32 -8.03
N GLU A 121 -17.41 -2.22 -7.98
CA GLU A 121 -18.28 -1.71 -9.04
C GLU A 121 -17.55 -1.31 -10.33
N GLU A 122 -16.22 -1.18 -10.30
CA GLU A 122 -15.39 -0.88 -11.48
C GLU A 122 -14.60 -2.11 -11.97
N GLY A 123 -14.87 -3.29 -11.39
CA GLY A 123 -14.22 -4.54 -11.77
C GLY A 123 -12.81 -4.70 -11.21
N TRP A 124 -12.42 -3.95 -10.18
CA TRP A 124 -11.16 -4.20 -9.48
C TRP A 124 -11.32 -5.37 -8.52
N LEU A 125 -10.40 -6.32 -8.64
CA LEU A 125 -10.37 -7.50 -7.80
C LEU A 125 -9.40 -7.29 -6.64
N TYR A 126 -9.87 -7.56 -5.43
CA TYR A 126 -9.10 -7.46 -4.20
C TYR A 126 -9.03 -8.83 -3.52
N LEU A 127 -7.96 -9.05 -2.76
CA LEU A 127 -7.83 -10.22 -1.90
C LEU A 127 -7.64 -9.76 -0.46
N HIS A 128 -8.40 -10.39 0.44
CA HIS A 128 -8.13 -10.39 1.86
C HIS A 128 -7.35 -11.65 2.20
N THR A 129 -6.21 -11.47 2.85
CA THR A 129 -5.25 -12.54 3.16
C THR A 129 -4.87 -12.50 4.64
N ASP A 130 -4.08 -13.48 5.07
CA ASP A 130 -3.43 -13.48 6.39
C ASP A 130 -2.47 -12.30 6.61
N LEU A 131 -1.91 -11.71 5.54
CA LEU A 131 -1.11 -10.48 5.61
C LEU A 131 -1.96 -9.19 5.60
N GLY A 132 -3.21 -9.26 5.16
CA GLY A 132 -4.13 -8.13 5.09
C GLY A 132 -4.82 -7.97 3.72
N PHE A 133 -5.38 -6.78 3.51
CA PHE A 133 -6.20 -6.43 2.35
C PHE A 133 -5.39 -5.74 1.25
N GLY A 134 -5.64 -6.11 -0.02
CA GLY A 134 -4.93 -5.53 -1.15
C GLY A 134 -5.58 -5.77 -2.50
N LEU A 135 -5.16 -4.98 -3.47
CA LEU A 135 -5.59 -5.02 -4.86
C LEU A 135 -4.80 -6.08 -5.64
N VAL A 136 -5.48 -6.88 -6.46
CA VAL A 136 -4.81 -7.74 -7.45
C VAL A 136 -4.21 -6.88 -8.56
N HIS A 137 -2.94 -7.08 -8.84
CA HIS A 137 -2.23 -6.39 -9.89
C HIS A 137 -2.92 -6.59 -11.25
N THR A 138 -3.07 -5.51 -12.02
CA THR A 138 -3.90 -5.52 -13.25
C THR A 138 -3.43 -6.52 -14.31
N GLN A 139 -2.14 -6.87 -14.34
CA GLN A 139 -1.60 -7.90 -15.25
C GLN A 139 -1.91 -9.33 -14.83
N ASP A 140 -2.36 -9.56 -13.60
CA ASP A 140 -2.62 -10.89 -13.06
C ASP A 140 -4.14 -11.17 -12.92
N THR A 141 -4.99 -10.27 -13.40
CA THR A 141 -6.46 -10.41 -13.36
C THR A 141 -6.96 -11.69 -14.05
N GLY A 142 -6.33 -12.09 -15.17
CA GLY A 142 -6.68 -13.35 -15.84
C GLY A 142 -6.39 -14.59 -15.01
N ARG A 143 -5.24 -14.63 -14.31
CA ARG A 143 -4.89 -15.73 -13.39
C ARG A 143 -5.80 -15.77 -12.18
N ALA A 144 -6.13 -14.60 -11.66
CA ALA A 144 -7.04 -14.47 -10.53
C ALA A 144 -8.48 -14.91 -10.91
N ALA A 145 -8.94 -14.58 -12.12
CA ALA A 145 -10.21 -15.05 -12.65
C ALA A 145 -10.23 -16.59 -12.77
N GLN A 146 -9.15 -17.20 -13.25
CA GLN A 146 -9.03 -18.66 -13.31
C GLN A 146 -9.14 -19.31 -11.91
N ALA A 147 -8.50 -18.73 -10.89
CA ALA A 147 -8.62 -19.21 -9.51
C ALA A 147 -10.07 -19.13 -8.97
N LEU A 148 -10.80 -18.07 -9.33
CA LEU A 148 -12.22 -17.92 -9.00
C LEU A 148 -13.09 -18.95 -9.71
N GLU A 149 -12.87 -19.20 -11.00
CA GLU A 149 -13.61 -20.20 -11.79
C GLU A 149 -13.37 -21.63 -11.28
N GLN A 150 -12.17 -21.91 -10.76
CA GLN A 150 -11.84 -23.18 -10.10
C GLN A 150 -12.43 -23.30 -8.68
N GLY A 151 -13.11 -22.26 -8.18
CA GLY A 151 -13.71 -22.24 -6.85
C GLY A 151 -12.69 -22.17 -5.70
N LEU A 152 -11.46 -21.72 -5.98
CA LEU A 152 -10.42 -21.60 -4.95
C LEU A 152 -10.74 -20.49 -3.94
N TRP A 153 -11.42 -19.43 -4.38
CA TRP A 153 -11.78 -18.28 -3.54
C TRP A 153 -13.26 -17.94 -3.62
N ALA A 154 -13.86 -17.63 -2.49
CA ALA A 154 -15.22 -17.10 -2.44
C ALA A 154 -15.23 -15.61 -2.84
N LEU A 155 -15.95 -15.28 -3.92
CA LEU A 155 -16.10 -13.91 -4.43
C LEU A 155 -17.27 -13.18 -3.76
N HIS A 156 -17.03 -11.94 -3.34
CA HIS A 156 -18.06 -11.07 -2.81
C HIS A 156 -18.03 -9.70 -3.49
N GLU A 157 -19.19 -9.15 -3.82
CA GLU A 157 -19.27 -7.77 -4.30
C GLU A 157 -19.10 -6.79 -3.13
N VAL A 158 -18.45 -5.67 -3.43
CA VAL A 158 -18.20 -4.58 -2.48
C VAL A 158 -18.33 -3.24 -3.19
N ARG A 159 -18.46 -2.16 -2.40
CA ARG A 159 -18.27 -0.80 -2.91
C ARG A 159 -16.88 -0.33 -2.59
N ARG A 160 -16.16 0.23 -3.56
CA ARG A 160 -14.79 0.72 -3.36
C ARG A 160 -14.70 1.74 -2.23
N ALA A 161 -15.68 2.64 -2.14
CA ALA A 161 -15.72 3.70 -1.13
C ALA A 161 -15.74 3.17 0.32
N ASP A 162 -16.23 1.95 0.54
CA ASP A 162 -16.35 1.36 1.88
C ASP A 162 -15.05 0.65 2.32
N LEU A 163 -14.11 0.40 1.40
CA LEU A 163 -12.92 -0.41 1.65
C LEU A 163 -11.98 0.17 2.71
N PRO A 164 -11.62 1.48 2.71
CA PRO A 164 -10.77 2.07 3.73
C PRO A 164 -11.31 1.87 5.14
N GLN A 165 -12.63 2.07 5.32
CA GLN A 165 -13.29 1.89 6.61
C GLN A 165 -13.38 0.41 6.99
N ARG A 166 -13.79 -0.45 6.05
CA ARG A 166 -13.98 -1.89 6.28
C ARG A 166 -12.68 -2.61 6.65
N PHE A 167 -11.57 -2.24 6.02
CA PHE A 167 -10.26 -2.86 6.22
C PHE A 167 -9.29 -1.99 7.02
N ALA A 168 -9.80 -0.93 7.65
CA ALA A 168 -9.07 -0.05 8.56
C ALA A 168 -7.72 0.43 8.01
N TYR A 169 -7.72 1.02 6.81
CA TYR A 169 -6.53 1.65 6.24
C TYR A 169 -6.82 3.09 5.79
N ALA A 170 -5.78 3.92 5.85
CA ALA A 170 -5.83 5.33 5.44
C ALA A 170 -5.15 5.51 4.08
N PRO A 171 -5.88 5.89 3.01
CA PRO A 171 -5.29 6.14 1.70
C PRO A 171 -4.30 7.32 1.69
N SER A 172 -4.60 8.39 2.43
CA SER A 172 -3.75 9.59 2.50
C SER A 172 -3.50 10.00 3.95
N PRO A 173 -2.39 9.54 4.56
CA PRO A 173 -1.95 10.03 5.86
C PRO A 173 -1.71 11.54 5.89
N GLN A 174 -1.27 12.16 4.78
CA GLN A 174 -1.07 13.61 4.69
C GLN A 174 -2.38 14.39 4.89
N VAL A 175 -3.47 13.96 4.24
CA VAL A 175 -4.79 14.59 4.40
C VAL A 175 -5.30 14.40 5.83
N LEU A 176 -5.17 13.20 6.40
CA LEU A 176 -5.58 12.94 7.78
C LEU A 176 -4.84 13.83 8.79
N GLN A 177 -3.52 14.02 8.60
CA GLN A 177 -2.75 14.88 9.48
C GLN A 177 -3.18 16.35 9.38
N ALA A 178 -3.43 16.85 8.16
CA ALA A 178 -3.90 18.22 7.96
C ALA A 178 -5.26 18.47 8.64
N SER A 179 -6.18 17.49 8.57
CA SER A 179 -7.47 17.57 9.28
C SER A 179 -7.32 17.61 10.80
N LEU A 180 -6.37 16.86 11.38
CA LEU A 180 -6.13 16.86 12.82
C LEU A 180 -5.53 18.19 13.34
N LEU A 181 -4.71 18.86 12.52
CA LEU A 181 -4.07 20.13 12.88
C LEU A 181 -4.99 21.35 12.69
N SER A 182 -6.15 21.17 12.06
CA SER A 182 -7.11 22.25 11.77
C SER A 182 -8.19 22.41 12.85
N ILE A 183 -8.12 21.65 13.95
CA ILE A 183 -9.02 21.68 15.11
C ILE A 183 -8.35 22.41 16.26
#